data_AF-A0A9D6QT47-F1
#
_entry.id   AF-A0A9D6QT47-F1
#
_cell.length_a   1.000
_cell.length_b   1.000
_cell.length_c   1.000
_cell.angle_alpha   90.00
_cell.angle_beta   90.00
_cell.angle_gamma   90.00
#
_symmetry.space_group_name_H-M   'P 1'
#
loop_
_entity.id
_entity.type
_entity.pdbx_description
1 polymer ?
#
loop_
_entity_poly.entity_id
_entity_poly.type
_entity_poly.pdbx_seq_one_letter_code
_entity_poly.pdbx_strand_id
1 'polypeptide(L)'
;MLRPLFLLVFLLANSSAFAYFYDGNKLVVEMREFEKAERSDPRTNYQSSSQYIGFVVGVHDAIATTLCSSGDISVRQVTTIVAKYLNERPEEWNKPAFQLVSRALWQAFPCKSTSPPKSNENKSRNPKP
;
A
#
# COMPACT_ATOMS: atom_id res chain seq x y z
N MET A 1 5.38 -41.05 38.26
CA MET A 1 4.51 -39.85 38.30
C MET A 1 5.14 -38.73 37.46
N LEU A 2 5.30 -38.93 36.14
CA LEU A 2 6.09 -38.05 35.26
C LEU A 2 5.26 -37.43 34.11
N ARG A 3 3.93 -37.37 34.27
CA ARG A 3 2.98 -36.91 33.24
C ARG A 3 2.75 -35.40 33.14
N PRO A 4 2.83 -34.56 34.21
CA PRO A 4 2.51 -33.14 34.07
C PRO A 4 3.67 -32.32 33.49
N LEU A 5 4.92 -32.82 33.58
CA LEU A 5 6.10 -32.06 33.15
C LEU A 5 6.17 -31.91 31.62
N PHE A 6 5.66 -32.89 30.87
CA PHE A 6 5.66 -32.85 29.41
C PHE A 6 4.67 -31.81 28.84
N LEU A 7 3.59 -31.51 29.57
CA LEU A 7 2.61 -30.49 29.19
C LEU A 7 3.13 -29.07 29.42
N LEU A 8 3.99 -28.86 30.42
CA LEU A 8 4.54 -27.53 30.72
C LEU A 8 5.56 -27.06 29.68
N VAL A 9 6.29 -27.97 29.04
CA VAL A 9 7.32 -27.66 28.02
C VAL A 9 6.69 -27.23 26.69
N PHE A 10 5.48 -27.70 26.36
CA PHE A 10 4.78 -27.34 25.12
C PHE A 10 4.21 -25.91 25.14
N LEU A 11 3.95 -25.35 26.33
CA LEU A 11 3.35 -24.01 26.51
C LEU A 11 4.35 -22.84 26.32
N LEU A 12 5.66 -23.12 26.31
CA LEU A 12 6.71 -22.09 26.19
C LEU A 12 7.19 -21.87 24.75
N ALA A 13 6.68 -22.64 23.78
CA ALA A 13 7.03 -22.49 22.37
C ALA A 13 6.08 -21.51 21.65
N ASN A 14 5.97 -20.27 22.14
CA ASN A 14 5.33 -19.20 21.36
C ASN A 14 6.31 -18.74 20.27
N SER A 15 6.27 -19.40 19.12
CA SER A 15 6.92 -18.89 17.92
C SER A 15 6.15 -17.64 17.48
N SER A 16 6.81 -16.49 17.46
CA SER A 16 6.28 -15.28 16.82
C SER A 16 6.15 -15.56 15.32
N ALA A 17 5.01 -16.10 14.90
CA ALA A 17 4.70 -16.32 13.50
C ALA A 17 4.43 -14.96 12.86
N PHE A 18 5.40 -14.43 12.12
CA PHE A 18 5.17 -13.34 11.17
C PHE A 18 4.39 -13.89 9.96
N ALA A 19 3.10 -14.17 10.16
CA ALA A 19 2.23 -14.69 9.12
C ALA A 19 1.61 -13.52 8.33
N TYR A 20 2.39 -12.88 7.45
CA TYR A 20 1.78 -12.14 6.36
C TYR A 20 1.39 -13.16 5.28
N PHE A 21 0.11 -13.54 5.23
CA PHE A 21 -0.40 -14.50 4.24
C PHE A 21 -0.28 -14.02 2.78
N TYR A 22 -0.09 -12.70 2.58
CA TYR A 22 -0.04 -12.07 1.27
C TYR A 22 0.91 -10.85 1.32
N ASP A 23 2.08 -10.98 0.69
CA ASP A 23 3.19 -10.02 0.70
C ASP A 23 3.44 -9.41 -0.69
N GLY A 24 4.41 -8.51 -0.78
CA GLY A 24 4.80 -7.87 -2.04
C GLY A 24 5.31 -8.86 -3.08
N ASN A 25 6.01 -9.93 -2.70
CA ASN A 25 6.48 -10.95 -3.63
C ASN A 25 5.31 -11.60 -4.37
N LYS A 26 4.27 -11.98 -3.63
CA LYS A 26 3.06 -12.53 -4.23
C LYS A 26 2.32 -11.50 -5.08
N LEU A 27 2.18 -10.27 -4.57
CA LEU A 27 1.53 -9.18 -5.31
C LEU A 27 2.25 -8.87 -6.63
N VAL A 28 3.58 -8.92 -6.68
CA VAL A 28 4.39 -8.66 -7.88
C VAL A 28 4.22 -9.74 -8.94
N VAL A 29 4.09 -11.01 -8.54
CA VAL A 29 3.76 -12.09 -9.49
C VAL A 29 2.42 -11.81 -10.17
N GLU A 30 1.41 -11.43 -9.39
CA GLU A 30 0.07 -11.11 -9.90
C GLU A 30 0.07 -9.82 -10.74
N MET A 31 0.81 -8.80 -10.32
CA MET A 31 1.03 -7.54 -11.06
C MET A 31 1.63 -7.78 -12.44
N ARG A 32 2.61 -8.69 -12.57
CA ARG A 32 3.21 -9.01 -13.88
C ARG A 32 2.19 -9.61 -14.84
N GLU A 33 1.22 -10.36 -14.35
CA GLU A 33 0.11 -10.86 -15.18
C GLU A 33 -0.85 -9.72 -15.58
N PHE A 34 -1.07 -8.73 -14.70
CA PHE A 34 -1.75 -7.49 -15.08
C PHE A 34 -1.02 -6.74 -16.21
N GLU A 35 0.30 -6.56 -16.10
CA GLU A 35 1.09 -5.87 -17.14
C GLU A 35 1.12 -6.64 -18.47
N LYS A 36 1.09 -7.98 -18.43
CA LYS A 36 0.92 -8.80 -19.63
C LYS A 36 -0.46 -8.56 -20.27
N ALA A 37 -1.52 -8.50 -19.47
CA ALA A 37 -2.87 -8.22 -19.94
C ALA A 37 -2.93 -6.85 -20.64
N GLU A 38 -2.30 -5.82 -20.07
CA GLU A 38 -2.23 -4.47 -20.65
C GLU A 38 -1.52 -4.45 -22.02
N ARG A 39 -0.60 -5.38 -22.27
CA ARG A 39 0.06 -5.55 -23.58
C ARG A 39 -0.64 -6.56 -24.50
N SER A 40 -1.82 -7.05 -24.12
CA SER A 40 -2.54 -8.09 -24.87
C SER A 40 -1.70 -9.36 -25.09
N ASP A 41 -0.83 -9.73 -24.15
CA ASP A 41 -0.02 -10.96 -24.26
C ASP A 41 -0.97 -12.19 -24.20
N PRO A 42 -0.95 -13.10 -25.19
CA PRO A 42 -1.84 -14.26 -25.22
C PRO A 42 -1.57 -15.27 -24.10
N ARG A 43 -0.43 -15.17 -23.40
CA ARG A 43 -0.06 -16.04 -22.28
C ARG A 43 -0.42 -15.45 -20.92
N THR A 44 -1.23 -14.39 -20.90
CA THR A 44 -1.71 -13.75 -19.68
C THR A 44 -2.51 -14.74 -18.83
N ASN A 45 -2.12 -14.90 -17.57
CA ASN A 45 -2.98 -15.50 -16.57
C ASN A 45 -3.98 -14.45 -16.04
N TYR A 46 -5.17 -14.40 -16.65
CA TYR A 46 -6.20 -13.43 -16.28
C TYR A 46 -6.69 -13.58 -14.84
N GLN A 47 -6.64 -14.77 -14.25
CA GLN A 47 -7.02 -14.96 -12.85
C GLN A 47 -6.06 -14.19 -11.93
N SER A 48 -4.75 -14.31 -12.15
CA SER A 48 -3.74 -13.58 -11.38
C SER A 48 -3.78 -12.07 -11.66
N SER A 49 -4.01 -11.68 -12.92
CA SER A 49 -4.24 -10.27 -13.27
C SER A 49 -5.43 -9.68 -12.50
N SER A 50 -6.57 -10.40 -12.45
CA SER A 50 -7.75 -9.99 -11.69
C SER A 50 -7.52 -9.99 -10.17
N GLN A 51 -6.71 -10.89 -9.63
CA GLN A 51 -6.33 -10.88 -8.21
C GLN A 51 -5.55 -9.61 -7.85
N TYR A 52 -4.58 -9.22 -8.68
CA TYR A 52 -3.86 -7.96 -8.52
C TYR A 52 -4.81 -6.75 -8.55
N ILE A 53 -5.66 -6.66 -9.59
CA ILE A 53 -6.63 -5.57 -9.73
C ILE A 53 -7.55 -5.50 -8.52
N GLY A 54 -8.16 -6.62 -8.13
CA GLY A 54 -9.10 -6.69 -7.01
C GLY A 54 -8.46 -6.35 -5.68
N PHE A 55 -7.23 -6.84 -5.43
CA PHE A 55 -6.49 -6.49 -4.22
C PHE A 55 -6.21 -4.98 -4.15
N VAL A 56 -5.68 -4.40 -5.23
CA VAL A 56 -5.35 -2.97 -5.28
C VAL A 56 -6.58 -2.09 -5.10
N VAL A 57 -7.69 -2.41 -5.78
CA VAL A 57 -8.96 -1.67 -5.64
C VAL A 57 -9.51 -1.82 -4.22
N GLY A 58 -9.48 -3.01 -3.62
CA GLY A 58 -9.92 -3.21 -2.25
C GLY A 58 -9.12 -2.38 -1.23
N VAL A 59 -7.80 -2.28 -1.40
CA VAL A 59 -6.97 -1.42 -0.54
C VAL A 59 -7.30 0.05 -0.77
N HIS A 60 -7.44 0.48 -2.03
CA HIS A 60 -7.85 1.84 -2.38
C HIS A 60 -9.15 2.22 -1.66
N ASP A 61 -10.19 1.40 -1.78
CA ASP A 61 -11.51 1.67 -1.19
C ASP A 61 -11.45 1.71 0.34
N ALA A 62 -10.62 0.84 0.95
CA ALA A 62 -10.42 0.83 2.39
C ALA A 62 -9.74 2.10 2.94
N ILE A 63 -8.91 2.78 2.13
CA ILE A 63 -8.17 3.98 2.54
C ILE A 63 -8.62 5.26 1.83
N ALA A 64 -9.66 5.20 1.01
CA ALA A 64 -10.06 6.28 0.09
C ALA A 64 -10.27 7.62 0.79
N THR A 65 -10.81 7.61 2.02
CA THR A 65 -11.04 8.82 2.83
C THR A 65 -9.76 9.51 3.29
N THR A 66 -8.60 8.84 3.20
CA THR A 66 -7.27 9.37 3.52
C THR A 66 -6.47 9.79 2.30
N LEU A 67 -7.00 9.54 1.09
CA LEU A 67 -6.39 9.93 -0.17
C LEU A 67 -6.98 11.26 -0.64
N CYS A 68 -6.13 12.13 -1.18
CA CYS A 68 -6.57 13.39 -1.77
C CYS A 68 -6.38 13.36 -3.28
N SER A 69 -7.23 12.59 -3.95
CA SER A 69 -7.34 12.57 -5.40
C SER A 69 -8.16 13.75 -5.91
N SER A 70 -7.71 14.36 -7.01
CA SER A 70 -8.51 15.37 -7.72
C SER A 70 -9.36 14.69 -8.80
N GLY A 71 -10.68 14.78 -8.70
CA GLY A 71 -11.61 14.23 -9.69
C GLY A 71 -11.75 12.70 -9.67
N ASP A 72 -12.33 12.16 -10.73
CA ASP A 72 -12.60 10.74 -10.89
C ASP A 72 -11.33 9.98 -11.29
N ILE A 73 -10.82 9.10 -10.42
CA ILE A 73 -9.72 8.19 -10.74
C ILE A 73 -10.29 6.87 -11.28
N SER A 74 -9.76 6.42 -12.42
CA SER A 74 -10.10 5.10 -12.96
C SER A 74 -9.35 3.97 -12.26
N VAL A 75 -9.97 2.78 -12.22
CA VAL A 75 -9.32 1.54 -11.75
C VAL A 75 -7.97 1.32 -12.43
N ARG A 76 -7.90 1.54 -13.75
CA ARG A 76 -6.65 1.40 -14.53
C ARG A 76 -5.55 2.33 -14.01
N GLN A 77 -5.86 3.57 -13.65
CA GLN A 77 -4.88 4.50 -13.09
C GLN A 77 -4.38 4.04 -11.72
N VAL A 78 -5.28 3.65 -10.81
CA VAL A 78 -4.92 3.14 -9.48
C VAL A 78 -3.98 1.93 -9.61
N THR A 79 -4.34 0.94 -10.42
CA THR A 79 -3.53 -0.27 -10.61
C THR A 79 -2.21 -0.01 -11.31
N THR A 80 -2.16 0.94 -12.27
CA THR A 80 -0.91 1.34 -12.94
C THR A 80 0.05 2.07 -12.00
N ILE A 81 -0.47 2.95 -11.14
CA ILE A 81 0.33 3.68 -10.13
C ILE A 81 1.00 2.70 -9.16
N VAL A 82 0.24 1.74 -8.67
CA VAL A 82 0.77 0.71 -7.77
C VAL A 82 1.80 -0.16 -8.49
N ALA A 83 1.55 -0.53 -9.74
CA ALA A 83 2.50 -1.35 -10.51
C ALA A 83 3.84 -0.63 -10.68
N LYS A 84 3.80 0.67 -10.98
CA LYS A 84 4.98 1.52 -11.03
C LYS A 84 5.74 1.52 -9.70
N TYR A 85 5.05 1.72 -8.58
CA TYR A 85 5.67 1.73 -7.25
C TYR A 85 6.41 0.42 -6.94
N LEU A 86 5.77 -0.73 -7.24
CA LEU A 86 6.32 -2.05 -7.01
C LEU A 86 7.54 -2.35 -7.90
N ASN A 87 7.49 -1.97 -9.18
CA ASN A 87 8.62 -2.13 -10.11
C ASN A 87 9.86 -1.32 -9.70
N GLU A 88 9.65 -0.13 -9.13
CA GLU A 88 10.72 0.77 -8.71
C GLU A 88 11.35 0.38 -7.37
N ARG A 89 10.76 -0.54 -6.60
CA ARG A 89 11.15 -0.86 -5.21
C ARG A 89 11.24 -2.38 -4.93
N PRO A 90 12.11 -3.12 -5.64
CA PRO A 90 12.29 -4.55 -5.41
C PRO A 90 12.76 -4.90 -4.00
N GLU A 91 13.47 -3.99 -3.33
CA GLU A 91 13.94 -4.15 -1.95
C GLU A 91 12.81 -4.24 -0.91
N GLU A 92 11.59 -3.82 -1.27
CA GLU A 92 10.43 -3.84 -0.38
C GLU A 92 9.47 -5.01 -0.63
N TRP A 93 9.73 -5.90 -1.59
CA TRP A 93 8.78 -6.97 -1.93
C TRP A 93 8.54 -7.96 -0.78
N ASN A 94 9.43 -8.03 0.20
CA ASN A 94 9.22 -8.81 1.42
C ASN A 94 8.23 -8.18 2.42
N LYS A 95 7.72 -6.97 2.14
CA LYS A 95 6.77 -6.27 3.01
C LYS A 95 5.33 -6.73 2.75
N PRO A 96 4.40 -6.53 3.70
CA PRO A 96 2.99 -6.81 3.48
C PRO A 96 2.45 -6.05 2.27
N ALA A 97 1.69 -6.75 1.41
CA ALA A 97 1.16 -6.17 0.17
C ALA A 97 0.30 -4.92 0.44
N PHE A 98 -0.55 -4.96 1.47
CA PHE A 98 -1.36 -3.81 1.89
C PHE A 98 -0.49 -2.57 2.14
N GLN A 99 0.63 -2.72 2.85
CA GLN A 99 1.52 -1.59 3.14
C GLN A 99 2.18 -1.02 1.88
N LEU A 100 2.50 -1.86 0.90
CA LEU A 100 3.07 -1.41 -0.37
C LEU A 100 2.03 -0.63 -1.18
N VAL A 101 0.81 -1.16 -1.29
CA VAL A 101 -0.29 -0.49 -2.00
C VAL A 101 -0.66 0.83 -1.33
N SER A 102 -0.86 0.86 0.00
CA SER A 102 -1.19 2.10 0.70
C SER A 102 -0.11 3.17 0.54
N ARG A 103 1.18 2.79 0.63
CA ARG A 103 2.28 3.74 0.43
C ARG A 103 2.34 4.28 -0.99
N ALA A 104 2.12 3.43 -2.00
CA ALA A 104 2.03 3.86 -3.39
C ALA A 104 0.92 4.90 -3.59
N LEU A 105 -0.26 4.64 -3.02
CA LEU A 105 -1.42 5.51 -3.16
C LEU A 105 -1.27 6.82 -2.37
N TRP A 106 -0.75 6.80 -1.14
CA TRP A 106 -0.46 8.04 -0.39
C TRP A 106 0.61 8.90 -1.07
N GLN A 107 1.61 8.28 -1.69
CA GLN A 107 2.63 9.01 -2.45
C GLN A 107 2.03 9.65 -3.72
N ALA A 108 1.10 8.97 -4.39
CA ALA A 108 0.45 9.47 -5.60
C ALA A 108 -0.64 10.52 -5.32
N PHE A 109 -1.35 10.39 -4.19
CA PHE A 109 -2.49 11.24 -3.83
C PHE A 109 -2.34 11.87 -2.44
N PRO A 110 -1.26 12.64 -2.19
CA PRO A 110 -1.03 13.24 -0.89
C PRO A 110 -2.05 14.32 -0.60
N CYS A 111 -2.58 14.34 0.62
CA CYS A 111 -3.33 15.50 1.10
C CYS A 111 -2.38 16.66 1.33
N LYS A 112 -2.69 17.83 0.75
CA LYS A 112 -1.96 19.05 1.05
C LYS A 112 -2.10 19.33 2.54
N SER A 113 -0.99 19.46 3.27
CA SER A 113 -1.02 19.98 4.62
C SER A 113 -1.64 21.38 4.58
N THR A 114 -2.69 21.63 5.36
CA THR A 114 -3.20 22.98 5.60
C THR A 114 -2.17 23.78 6.40
N SER A 115 -1.09 24.25 5.77
CA SER A 115 -0.38 25.39 6.33
C SER A 115 -1.37 26.57 6.25
N PRO A 116 -1.73 27.24 7.37
CA PRO A 116 -2.55 28.43 7.29
C PRO A 116 -1.89 29.45 6.35
N PRO A 117 -2.67 30.26 5.60
CA PRO A 117 -2.08 31.35 4.84
C PRO A 117 -1.26 32.19 5.81
N LYS A 118 0.02 32.47 5.49
CA LYS A 118 0.83 33.42 6.26
C LYS A 118 0.11 34.77 6.22
N SER A 119 -0.70 35.06 7.23
CA SER A 119 -1.34 36.35 7.39
C SER A 119 -0.28 37.36 7.80
N ASN A 120 0.16 38.16 6.81
CA ASN A 120 0.61 39.53 6.96
C ASN A 120 1.50 39.85 8.17
N GLU A 121 2.72 39.33 8.18
CA GLU A 121 3.81 39.85 9.01
C GLU A 121 4.38 41.13 8.38
N ASN A 122 3.60 42.21 8.32
CA ASN A 122 4.11 43.59 8.19
C ASN A 122 3.00 44.64 8.39
N LYS A 123 2.44 44.70 9.60
CA LYS A 123 1.76 45.91 10.06
C LYS A 123 1.87 46.02 11.58
N SER A 124 3.03 46.44 12.06
CA SER A 124 3.20 47.32 13.23
C SER A 124 4.66 47.31 13.66
N ARG A 125 5.47 48.13 12.99
CA ARG A 125 6.71 48.64 13.60
C ARG A 125 6.75 50.14 13.33
N ASN A 126 5.91 50.87 14.05
CA ASN A 126 6.14 52.27 14.43
C ASN A 126 5.02 52.76 15.34
N PRO A 127 5.28 52.91 16.64
CA PRO A 127 4.70 54.00 17.41
C PRO A 127 5.68 55.19 17.39
N LYS A 128 5.24 56.28 16.74
CA LYS A 128 5.75 57.64 17.00
C LYS A 128 5.45 58.03 18.45
N PRO A 129 6.29 58.86 19.06
CA PRO A 129 5.96 60.29 19.14
C PRO A 129 6.76 61.16 18.16
#